data_AF-A0A924VLZ1-F1
#
_entry.id   AF-A0A924VLZ1-F1
#
_cell.length_a   1.000
_cell.length_b   1.000
_cell.length_c   1.000
_cell.angle_alpha   90.00
_cell.angle_beta   90.00
_cell.angle_gamma   90.00
#
_symmetry.space_group_name_H-M   'P 1'
#
loop_
_entity.id
_entity.type
_entity.pdbx_description
1 polymer ?
#
loop_
_entity_poly.entity_id
_entity_poly.type
_entity_poly.pdbx_seq_one_letter_code
_entity_poly.pdbx_strand_id
1 'polypeptide(L)'
;MTIHQILHKYWGFAKFRPLQEEIIQSILDGHDTLALMPTGGGKSACFQVPALANPGICIVVSPLIALMKDQVENLREKGVNAIAIISGMGKREVDIALDNCIYGEIKFLYLSPERLLSDLVRERIRHMNVNLIAIDEAHCISQWG
;
A
#
# COMPACT_ATOMS: atom_id res chain seq x y z
N MET A 1 -6.77 1.91 16.87
CA MET A 1 -7.72 2.97 16.44
C MET A 1 -8.79 2.33 15.59
N THR A 2 -10.04 2.80 15.63
CA THR A 2 -11.08 2.32 14.71
C THR A 2 -10.84 2.85 13.29
N ILE A 3 -11.40 2.21 12.27
CA ILE A 3 -11.28 2.65 10.87
C ILE A 3 -11.80 4.08 10.65
N HIS A 4 -12.85 4.49 11.38
CA HIS A 4 -13.41 5.84 11.36
C HIS A 4 -12.46 6.87 11.97
N GLN A 5 -11.80 6.53 13.08
CA GLN A 5 -10.79 7.40 13.69
C GLN A 5 -9.59 7.59 12.77
N ILE A 6 -9.17 6.53 12.07
CA ILE A 6 -8.09 6.57 11.09
C ILE A 6 -8.47 7.46 9.91
N LEU A 7 -9.66 7.27 9.34
CA LEU A 7 -10.19 8.09 8.25
C LEU A 7 -10.20 9.58 8.64
N HIS A 8 -10.76 9.90 9.79
CA HIS A 8 -10.81 11.27 10.28
C HIS A 8 -9.41 11.85 10.53
N LYS A 9 -8.52 11.10 11.19
CA LYS A 9 -7.17 11.58 11.54
C LYS A 9 -6.32 11.91 10.32
N TYR A 10 -6.32 11.04 9.31
CA TYR A 10 -5.38 11.14 8.20
C TYR A 10 -5.99 11.73 6.92
N TRP A 11 -7.31 11.60 6.71
CA TRP A 11 -7.99 12.16 5.53
C TRP A 11 -8.92 13.33 5.87
N GLY A 12 -9.23 13.58 7.15
CA GLY A 12 -10.14 14.67 7.54
C GLY A 12 -11.62 14.41 7.17
N PHE A 13 -11.97 13.19 6.75
CA PHE A 13 -13.34 12.85 6.37
C PHE A 13 -14.11 12.29 7.56
N ALA A 14 -15.37 12.74 7.71
CA ALA A 14 -16.26 12.28 8.77
C ALA A 14 -16.89 10.90 8.48
N LYS A 15 -17.01 10.53 7.21
CA LYS A 15 -17.65 9.28 6.75
C LYS A 15 -16.93 8.73 5.53
N PHE A 16 -16.96 7.41 5.40
CA PHE A 16 -16.55 6.73 4.18
C PHE A 16 -17.46 7.09 3.01
N ARG A 17 -16.90 7.07 1.80
CA ARG A 17 -17.67 7.09 0.56
C ARG A 17 -18.35 5.73 0.37
N PRO A 18 -19.39 5.64 -0.49
CA PRO A 18 -20.04 4.36 -0.78
C PRO A 18 -19.04 3.26 -1.12
N LEU A 19 -19.33 2.04 -0.66
CA LEU A 19 -18.51 0.81 -0.80
C LEU A 19 -17.18 0.77 -0.03
N GLN A 20 -16.59 1.92 0.35
CA GLN A 20 -15.27 1.91 1.01
C GLN A 20 -15.31 1.12 2.33
N GLU A 21 -16.31 1.38 3.17
CA GLU A 21 -16.40 0.72 4.48
C GLU A 21 -16.59 -0.79 4.35
N GLU A 22 -17.42 -1.24 3.40
CA GLU A 22 -17.64 -2.67 3.11
C GLU A 22 -16.35 -3.36 2.65
N ILE A 23 -15.61 -2.72 1.73
CA ILE A 23 -14.30 -3.24 1.26
C ILE A 23 -13.30 -3.30 2.42
N ILE A 24 -13.22 -2.25 3.22
CA ILE A 24 -12.30 -2.18 4.38
C ILE A 24 -12.64 -3.27 5.38
N GLN A 25 -13.92 -3.49 5.67
CA GLN A 25 -14.35 -4.52 6.61
C GLN A 25 -14.03 -5.92 6.08
N SER A 26 -14.28 -6.18 4.79
CA SER A 26 -13.90 -7.44 4.15
C SER A 26 -12.40 -7.76 4.31
N ILE A 27 -11.54 -6.75 4.12
CA ILE A 27 -10.09 -6.89 4.32
C ILE A 27 -9.74 -7.14 5.79
N LEU A 28 -10.38 -6.42 6.72
CA LEU A 28 -10.13 -6.59 8.16
C LEU A 28 -10.61 -7.95 8.69
N ASP A 29 -11.63 -8.52 8.07
CA ASP A 29 -12.12 -9.87 8.36
C ASP A 29 -11.22 -10.97 7.78
N GLY A 30 -10.17 -10.60 7.03
CA GLY A 30 -9.18 -11.52 6.49
C GLY A 30 -9.55 -12.10 5.12
N HIS A 31 -10.50 -11.51 4.40
CA HIS A 31 -10.89 -11.98 3.07
C HIS A 31 -10.04 -11.34 1.95
N ASP A 32 -9.65 -12.18 0.98
CA ASP A 32 -9.18 -11.70 -0.32
C ASP A 32 -10.29 -10.91 -1.00
N THR A 33 -10.02 -9.65 -1.34
CA THR A 33 -11.05 -8.70 -1.76
C THR A 33 -10.70 -8.07 -3.10
N LEU A 34 -11.59 -8.24 -4.09
CA LEU A 34 -11.53 -7.51 -5.36
C LEU A 34 -12.39 -6.25 -5.28
N ALA A 35 -11.75 -5.08 -5.20
CA ALA A 35 -12.42 -3.80 -5.12
C ALA A 35 -12.60 -3.16 -6.50
N LEU A 36 -13.83 -3.14 -7.02
CA LEU A 36 -14.19 -2.44 -8.26
C LEU A 36 -14.73 -1.05 -7.94
N MET A 37 -13.90 -0.03 -8.14
CA MET A 37 -14.29 1.37 -7.91
C MET A 37 -13.85 2.30 -9.05
N PRO A 38 -14.64 3.33 -9.37
CA PRO A 38 -14.27 4.31 -10.38
C PRO A 38 -13.02 5.10 -9.97
N THR A 39 -12.33 5.66 -10.96
CA THR A 39 -11.24 6.61 -10.72
C THR A 39 -11.73 7.78 -9.87
N GLY A 40 -10.91 8.23 -8.93
CA GLY A 40 -11.31 9.25 -7.95
C GLY A 40 -12.28 8.75 -6.86
N GLY A 41 -12.72 7.49 -6.91
CA GLY A 41 -13.60 6.87 -5.90
C GLY A 41 -12.97 6.67 -4.52
N GLY A 42 -11.67 6.94 -4.38
CA GLY A 42 -10.94 6.81 -3.11
C GLY A 42 -10.45 5.37 -2.85
N LYS A 43 -10.06 4.64 -3.90
CA LYS A 43 -9.52 3.27 -3.83
C LYS A 43 -8.37 3.13 -2.83
N SER A 44 -7.48 4.11 -2.77
CA SER A 44 -6.32 4.07 -1.88
C SER A 44 -6.71 3.95 -0.40
N ALA A 45 -7.77 4.64 0.03
CA ALA A 45 -8.26 4.54 1.40
C ALA A 45 -8.71 3.11 1.75
N CYS A 46 -9.20 2.34 0.77
CA CYS A 46 -9.69 0.98 0.99
C CYS A 46 -8.60 0.01 1.43
N PHE A 47 -7.34 0.22 1.06
CA PHE A 47 -6.22 -0.59 1.56
C PHE A 47 -5.36 0.17 2.59
N GLN A 48 -5.30 1.50 2.54
CA GLN A 48 -4.50 2.28 3.49
C GLN A 48 -5.10 2.31 4.89
N VAL A 49 -6.43 2.43 5.01
CA VAL A 49 -7.11 2.43 6.32
C VAL A 49 -6.95 1.09 7.05
N PRO A 50 -7.26 -0.08 6.45
CA PRO A 50 -7.09 -1.35 7.14
C PRO A 50 -5.61 -1.66 7.41
N ALA A 51 -4.71 -1.29 6.50
CA ALA A 51 -3.27 -1.39 6.76
C ALA A 51 -2.86 -0.61 8.02
N LEU A 52 -3.34 0.63 8.20
CA LEU A 52 -3.11 1.46 9.39
C LEU A 52 -3.76 0.91 10.66
N ALA A 53 -4.86 0.17 10.55
CA ALA A 53 -5.57 -0.41 11.68
C ALA A 53 -4.84 -1.62 12.29
N ASN A 54 -4.08 -2.36 11.48
CA ASN A 54 -3.36 -3.56 11.90
C ASN A 54 -1.86 -3.29 12.12
N PRO A 55 -1.17 -4.02 13.03
CA PRO A 55 0.29 -3.98 13.11
C PRO A 55 0.93 -4.52 11.83
N GLY A 56 2.19 -4.17 11.56
CA GLY A 56 2.91 -4.63 10.36
C GLY A 56 2.90 -3.64 9.19
N ILE A 57 3.44 -4.07 8.05
CA ILE A 57 3.63 -3.27 6.83
C ILE A 57 2.65 -3.70 5.74
N CYS A 58 2.13 -2.73 4.98
CA CYS A 58 1.37 -2.98 3.77
C CYS A 58 2.26 -2.82 2.53
N ILE A 59 2.26 -3.83 1.67
CA ILE A 59 2.96 -3.80 0.39
C ILE A 59 1.96 -3.45 -0.70
N VAL A 60 2.23 -2.38 -1.44
CA VAL A 60 1.40 -1.92 -2.55
C VAL A 60 2.15 -2.13 -3.85
N VAL A 61 1.65 -2.98 -4.73
CA VAL A 61 2.21 -3.22 -6.05
C VAL A 61 1.46 -2.36 -7.05
N SER A 62 2.15 -1.47 -7.77
CA SER A 62 1.53 -0.58 -8.75
C SER A 62 2.42 -0.38 -9.97
N PRO A 63 1.88 -0.42 -11.20
CA PRO A 63 2.66 -0.17 -12.41
C PRO A 63 2.97 1.32 -12.64
N LEU A 64 2.29 2.23 -11.94
CA LEU A 64 2.36 3.67 -12.22
C LEU A 64 3.35 4.37 -11.29
N ILE A 65 4.62 4.43 -11.69
CA ILE A 65 5.73 5.02 -10.89
C ILE A 65 5.44 6.45 -10.41
N ALA A 66 4.88 7.31 -11.27
CA ALA A 66 4.55 8.68 -10.89
C ALA A 66 3.51 8.69 -9.75
N LEU A 67 2.43 7.91 -9.90
CA LEU A 67 1.41 7.77 -8.88
C LEU A 67 1.96 7.18 -7.58
N MET A 68 2.88 6.21 -7.65
CA MET A 68 3.54 5.66 -6.46
C MET A 68 4.27 6.75 -5.65
N LYS A 69 5.01 7.63 -6.34
CA LYS A 69 5.71 8.75 -5.68
C LYS A 69 4.72 9.71 -5.03
N ASP A 70 3.68 10.09 -5.77
CA ASP A 70 2.61 10.96 -5.25
C ASP A 70 1.95 10.33 -4.02
N GLN A 71 1.66 9.02 -4.02
CA GLN A 71 1.07 8.33 -2.87
C GLN A 71 2.02 8.33 -1.65
N VAL A 72 3.31 8.08 -1.86
CA VAL A 72 4.30 8.10 -0.78
C VAL A 72 4.45 9.50 -0.18
N GLU A 73 4.52 10.53 -1.01
CA GLU A 73 4.57 11.93 -0.55
C GLU A 73 3.31 12.29 0.23
N ASN A 74 2.13 11.99 -0.32
CA ASN A 74 0.84 12.20 0.34
C ASN A 74 0.72 11.50 1.70
N LEU A 75 1.28 10.30 1.86
CA LEU A 75 1.30 9.58 3.13
C LEU A 75 2.27 10.23 4.12
N ARG A 76 3.46 10.63 3.67
CA ARG A 76 4.46 11.31 4.51
C ARG A 76 3.96 12.65 5.03
N GLU A 77 3.27 13.44 4.20
CA GLU A 77 2.61 14.69 4.61
C GLU A 77 1.58 14.49 5.71
N LYS A 78 0.94 13.31 5.73
CA LYS A 78 -0.01 12.90 6.77
C LYS A 78 0.67 12.29 8.02
N GLY A 79 2.01 12.31 8.08
CA GLY A 79 2.78 11.71 9.17
C GLY A 79 2.80 10.18 9.14
N VAL A 80 2.60 9.57 7.96
CA VAL A 80 2.68 8.13 7.76
C VAL A 80 3.95 7.78 6.98
N ASN A 81 4.81 6.98 7.59
CA ASN A 81 6.05 6.53 6.97
C ASN A 81 5.77 5.59 5.80
N ALA A 82 6.14 6.03 4.59
CA ALA A 82 6.00 5.26 3.36
C ALA A 82 7.27 5.37 2.52
N ILE A 83 7.58 4.34 1.73
CA ILE A 83 8.71 4.30 0.80
C ILE A 83 8.25 3.69 -0.52
N ALA A 84 8.83 4.14 -1.64
CA ALA A 84 8.70 3.49 -2.93
C ALA A 84 10.03 2.84 -3.36
N ILE A 85 9.98 1.61 -3.86
CA ILE A 85 11.06 0.92 -4.55
C ILE A 85 10.64 0.70 -6.00
N ILE A 86 11.28 1.43 -6.91
CA ILE A 86 10.92 1.49 -8.33
C ILE A 86 12.06 1.01 -9.23
N SER A 87 11.74 0.75 -10.50
CA SER A 87 12.75 0.55 -11.53
C SER A 87 13.70 1.76 -11.62
N GLY A 88 14.98 1.51 -11.90
CA GLY A 88 16.02 2.56 -11.98
C GLY A 88 16.79 2.87 -10.69
N MET A 89 16.26 2.52 -9.50
CA MET A 89 17.02 2.67 -8.24
C MET A 89 18.30 1.82 -8.18
N GLY A 90 19.35 2.36 -7.58
CA GLY A 90 20.61 1.63 -7.39
C GLY A 90 20.48 0.48 -6.38
N LYS A 91 21.30 -0.57 -6.51
CA LYS A 91 21.26 -1.74 -5.60
C LYS A 91 21.37 -1.32 -4.12
N ARG A 92 22.31 -0.42 -3.80
CA ARG A 92 22.51 0.09 -2.44
C ARG A 92 21.30 0.85 -1.90
N GLU A 93 20.63 1.63 -2.74
CA GLU A 93 19.41 2.35 -2.34
C GLU A 93 18.27 1.38 -2.02
N VAL A 94 18.13 0.35 -2.86
CA VAL A 94 17.16 -0.73 -2.64
C VAL A 94 17.46 -1.50 -1.35
N ASP A 95 18.72 -1.87 -1.11
CA ASP A 95 19.13 -2.57 0.12
C ASP A 95 18.78 -1.74 1.37
N ILE A 96 19.12 -0.45 1.38
CA ILE A 96 18.81 0.46 2.50
C ILE A 96 17.28 0.59 2.70
N ALA A 97 16.53 0.72 1.60
CA ALA A 97 15.07 0.83 1.68
C ALA A 97 14.43 -0.44 2.25
N LEU A 98 14.92 -1.62 1.86
CA LEU A 98 14.42 -2.91 2.37
C LEU A 98 14.80 -3.11 3.84
N ASP A 99 16.01 -2.75 4.25
CA ASP A 99 16.41 -2.80 5.67
C ASP A 99 15.54 -1.88 6.52
N ASN A 100 15.21 -0.67 6.03
CA ASN A 100 14.26 0.22 6.70
C ASN A 100 12.84 -0.37 6.79
N CYS A 101 12.42 -1.18 5.83
CA CYS A 101 11.12 -1.87 5.88
C CYS A 101 11.10 -3.02 6.89
N ILE A 102 12.25 -3.62 7.19
CA ILE A 102 12.37 -4.72 8.17
C ILE A 102 12.54 -4.18 9.59
N TYR A 103 13.45 -3.21 9.77
CA TYR A 103 13.88 -2.74 11.09
C TYR A 103 13.34 -1.36 11.46
N GLY A 104 12.88 -0.58 10.49
CA GLY A 104 12.33 0.75 10.70
C GLY A 104 10.81 0.74 10.80
N GLU A 105 10.24 1.91 11.13
CA GLU A 105 8.80 2.09 11.27
C GLU A 105 8.13 2.43 9.93
N ILE A 106 8.40 1.64 8.87
CA ILE A 106 7.76 1.84 7.55
C ILE A 106 6.40 1.16 7.53
N LYS A 107 5.36 1.93 7.21
CA LYS A 107 3.98 1.44 7.18
C LYS A 107 3.53 0.99 5.79
N PHE A 108 4.03 1.66 4.75
CA PHE A 108 3.71 1.35 3.37
C PHE A 108 4.98 1.21 2.52
N LEU A 109 5.09 0.09 1.83
CA LEU A 109 6.09 -0.16 0.79
C LEU A 109 5.41 -0.22 -0.57
N TYR A 110 5.60 0.81 -1.38
CA TYR A 110 5.18 0.81 -2.77
C TYR A 110 6.26 0.13 -3.63
N LEU A 111 5.89 -0.88 -4.40
CA LEU A 111 6.80 -1.66 -5.24
C LEU A 111 6.32 -1.67 -6.70
N SER A 112 7.26 -1.45 -7.63
CA SER A 112 6.95 -1.71 -9.04
C SER A 112 6.91 -3.23 -9.29
N PRO A 113 6.10 -3.71 -10.26
CA PRO A 113 6.03 -5.13 -10.58
C PRO A 113 7.40 -5.74 -10.88
N GLU A 114 8.26 -5.04 -11.61
CA GLU A 114 9.60 -5.50 -11.97
C GLU A 114 10.49 -5.70 -10.74
N ARG A 115 10.35 -4.84 -9.73
CA ARG A 115 11.11 -4.96 -8.46
C ARG A 115 10.62 -6.11 -7.61
N LEU A 116 9.31 -6.37 -7.60
CA LEU A 116 8.74 -7.53 -6.92
C LEU A 116 9.26 -8.87 -7.49
N LEU A 117 9.68 -8.90 -8.75
CA LEU A 117 10.28 -10.10 -9.36
C LEU A 117 11.73 -10.34 -8.93
N SER A 118 12.39 -9.39 -8.27
CA SER A 118 13.76 -9.53 -7.80
C SER A 118 13.87 -10.50 -6.62
N ASP A 119 14.79 -11.46 -6.71
CA ASP A 119 15.06 -12.42 -5.62
C ASP A 119 15.43 -11.74 -4.30
N LEU A 120 16.22 -10.66 -4.36
CA LEU A 120 16.58 -9.84 -3.20
C LEU A 120 15.33 -9.28 -2.51
N VAL A 121 14.43 -8.66 -3.28
CA VAL A 121 13.20 -8.06 -2.73
C VAL A 121 12.31 -9.15 -2.14
N ARG A 122 12.12 -10.28 -2.84
CA ARG A 122 11.31 -11.40 -2.36
C ARG A 122 11.86 -12.02 -1.08
N GLU A 123 13.18 -12.17 -0.96
CA GLU A 123 13.84 -12.61 0.26
C GLU A 123 13.62 -11.61 1.40
N ARG A 124 13.81 -10.32 1.16
CA ARG A 124 13.62 -9.29 2.19
C ARG A 124 12.17 -9.20 2.67
N ILE A 125 11.17 -9.37 1.78
CA ILE A 125 9.76 -9.40 2.15
C ILE A 125 9.45 -10.53 3.15
N ARG A 126 10.10 -11.70 3.05
CA ARG A 126 9.91 -12.81 4.00
C ARG A 126 10.30 -12.46 5.44
N HIS A 127 11.16 -11.47 5.62
CA HIS A 127 11.58 -10.98 6.95
C HIS A 127 10.70 -9.84 7.47
N MET A 128 9.77 -9.33 6.66
CA MET A 128 8.85 -8.27 7.06
C MET A 128 7.61 -8.85 7.74
N ASN A 129 7.09 -8.14 8.74
CA ASN A 129 5.76 -8.42 9.30
C ASN A 129 4.67 -7.85 8.36
N VAL A 130 4.41 -8.52 7.24
CA VAL A 130 3.44 -8.06 6.23
C VAL A 130 2.01 -8.29 6.73
N ASN A 131 1.19 -7.24 6.71
CA ASN A 131 -0.21 -7.31 7.14
C ASN A 131 -1.21 -7.24 5.99
N LEU A 132 -0.80 -6.76 4.83
CA LEU A 132 -1.63 -6.63 3.64
C LEU A 132 -0.74 -6.54 2.40
N ILE A 133 -1.18 -7.17 1.31
CA ILE A 133 -0.64 -6.95 -0.03
C ILE A 133 -1.78 -6.38 -0.87
N ALA A 134 -1.59 -5.17 -1.40
CA ALA A 134 -2.53 -4.51 -2.29
C ALA A 134 -1.95 -4.47 -3.71
N ILE A 135 -2.77 -4.87 -4.69
CA ILE A 135 -2.43 -4.77 -6.11
C ILE A 135 -3.25 -3.62 -6.70
N ASP A 136 -2.58 -2.53 -7.05
CA ASP A 136 -3.19 -1.38 -7.71
C ASP A 136 -3.16 -1.57 -9.23
N GLU A 137 -4.15 -0.99 -9.92
CA GLU A 137 -4.37 -1.19 -11.36
C GLU A 137 -4.37 -2.68 -11.77
N ALA A 138 -5.06 -3.53 -10.99
CA ALA A 138 -5.10 -4.98 -11.18
C ALA A 138 -5.58 -5.43 -12.59
N HIS A 139 -6.28 -4.57 -13.32
CA HIS A 139 -6.65 -4.79 -14.72
C HIS A 139 -5.43 -5.01 -15.62
N CYS A 140 -4.25 -4.46 -15.27
CA CYS A 140 -2.99 -4.67 -16.01
C CYS A 140 -2.50 -6.13 -15.99
N ILE A 141 -3.08 -7.01 -15.15
CA ILE A 141 -2.76 -8.44 -15.12
C ILE A 141 -3.44 -9.17 -16.29
N SER A 142 -4.58 -8.67 -16.78
CA SER A 142 -5.33 -9.25 -17.88
C SER A 142 -4.87 -8.69 -19.22
N GLN A 143 -4.66 -9.56 -20.22
CA GLN A 143 -4.39 -9.12 -21.59
C GLN A 143 -5.58 -8.39 -22.24
N TRP A 144 -6.77 -8.48 -21.63
CA TRP A 144 -8.01 -7.92 -22.17
C TRP A 144 -8.47 -6.64 -21.46
N GLY A 145 -7.78 -6.22 -20.38
CA GLY A 145 -8.27 -5.20 -19.46
C GLY A 145 -9.30 -5.78 -18.50
#